data_AF-W5TBY4-F1
#
_entry.id   AF-W5TBY4-F1
#
_cell.length_a   1.000
_cell.length_b   1.000
_cell.length_c   1.000
_cell.angle_alpha   90.00
_cell.angle_beta   90.00
_cell.angle_gamma   90.00
#
_symmetry.space_group_name_H-M   'P 1'
#
loop_
_entity.id
_entity.type
_entity.pdbx_description
1 polymer ?
#
loop_
_entity_poly.entity_id
_entity_poly.type
_entity_poly.pdbx_seq_one_letter_code
_entity_poly.pdbx_strand_id
1 'polypeptide(L)'
;DNLAIEAFGKLASKMVAAQNVQIKTELENMIDKIREYGKAYHLTAYNTLINKQDKLMELDLSDLQTLKEKFKTINSTRDNIYSKFAYSIYINYHEDTEIGTAKHQLKTTATAEEIQAYLNGKFTSNESEFDKVIKEALDVAGILNKIQ
;
A
#
# COMPACT_ATOMS: atom_id res chain seq x y z
N ASP A 1 11.43 5.21 -1.05
CA ASP A 1 10.22 5.43 -1.88
C ASP A 1 10.48 5.33 -3.39
N ASN A 2 11.38 6.10 -4.00
CA ASN A 2 11.56 6.07 -5.47
C ASN A 2 12.06 4.71 -6.02
N LEU A 3 12.92 4.02 -5.28
CA LEU A 3 13.52 2.74 -5.71
C LEU A 3 12.55 1.55 -5.66
N ALA A 4 11.60 1.55 -4.71
CA ALA A 4 10.59 0.50 -4.63
C ALA A 4 9.58 0.59 -5.78
N ILE A 5 9.26 1.82 -6.21
CA ILE A 5 8.41 2.07 -7.38
C ILE A 5 9.09 1.56 -8.65
N GLU A 6 10.40 1.78 -8.81
CA GLU A 6 11.16 1.27 -9.95
C GLU A 6 11.14 -0.27 -10.00
N ALA A 7 11.49 -0.92 -8.89
CA ALA A 7 11.51 -2.40 -8.80
C ALA A 7 10.14 -3.00 -9.13
N PHE A 8 9.07 -2.48 -8.50
CA PHE A 8 7.70 -2.92 -8.78
C PHE A 8 7.33 -2.68 -10.26
N GLY A 9 7.62 -1.49 -10.80
CA GLY A 9 7.31 -1.14 -12.17
C GLY A 9 8.00 -2.03 -13.21
N LYS A 10 9.26 -2.42 -12.95
CA LYS A 10 10.00 -3.36 -13.81
C LYS A 10 9.38 -4.76 -13.79
N LEU A 11 8.99 -5.25 -12.61
CA LEU A 11 8.31 -6.55 -12.47
C LEU A 11 6.93 -6.54 -13.14
N ALA A 12 6.12 -5.50 -12.88
CA ALA A 12 4.82 -5.28 -13.51
C ALA A 12 4.94 -5.20 -15.05
N SER A 13 5.98 -4.55 -15.57
CA SER A 13 6.22 -4.48 -17.02
C SER A 13 6.46 -5.85 -17.65
N LYS A 14 7.20 -6.75 -16.97
CA LYS A 14 7.37 -8.14 -17.42
C LYS A 14 6.06 -8.91 -17.44
N MET A 15 5.22 -8.72 -16.42
CA MET A 15 3.88 -9.33 -16.36
C MET A 15 3.00 -8.89 -17.54
N VAL A 16 2.98 -7.59 -17.84
CA VAL A 16 2.21 -7.04 -18.97
C VAL A 16 2.74 -7.53 -20.31
N ALA A 17 4.05 -7.67 -20.47
CA ALA A 17 4.67 -8.14 -21.71
C ALA A 17 4.29 -9.58 -22.09
N ALA A 18 3.89 -10.41 -21.13
CA ALA A 18 3.41 -11.77 -21.39
C ALA A 18 2.02 -11.81 -22.07
N GLN A 19 1.29 -10.69 -22.12
CA GLN A 19 -0.04 -10.58 -22.74
C GLN A 19 -1.07 -11.58 -22.19
N ASN A 20 -0.87 -12.09 -20.97
CA ASN A 20 -1.79 -12.98 -20.30
C ASN A 20 -2.89 -12.16 -19.59
N VAL A 21 -4.15 -12.39 -19.98
CA VAL A 21 -5.32 -11.64 -19.49
C VAL A 21 -5.52 -11.81 -17.98
N GLN A 22 -5.29 -13.01 -17.45
CA GLN A 22 -5.45 -13.28 -16.02
C GLN A 22 -4.40 -12.52 -15.20
N ILE A 23 -3.13 -12.61 -15.60
CA ILE A 23 -2.01 -11.91 -14.94
C ILE A 23 -2.24 -10.40 -14.95
N LYS A 24 -2.70 -9.85 -16.08
CA LYS A 24 -3.04 -8.43 -16.21
C LYS A 24 -4.14 -8.03 -15.22
N THR A 25 -5.23 -8.79 -15.17
CA THR A 25 -6.39 -8.48 -14.30
C THR A 25 -5.99 -8.47 -12.82
N GLU A 26 -5.19 -9.44 -12.39
CA GLU A 26 -4.71 -9.51 -11.00
C GLU A 26 -3.76 -8.36 -10.66
N LEU A 27 -2.89 -7.97 -11.59
CA LEU A 27 -2.04 -6.80 -11.44
C LEU A 27 -2.86 -5.51 -11.31
N GLU A 28 -3.89 -5.34 -12.15
CA GLU A 28 -4.79 -4.19 -12.09
C GLU A 28 -5.51 -4.10 -10.72
N ASN A 29 -6.05 -5.21 -10.22
CA ASN A 29 -6.68 -5.26 -8.90
C ASN A 29 -5.71 -4.86 -7.76
N MET A 30 -4.46 -5.36 -7.82
CA MET A 30 -3.43 -5.00 -6.83
C MET A 30 -3.10 -3.50 -6.89
N ILE A 31 -2.90 -2.95 -8.10
CA ILE A 31 -2.61 -1.53 -8.30
C ILE A 31 -3.77 -0.66 -7.84
N ASP A 32 -5.01 -1.07 -8.09
CA ASP A 32 -6.20 -0.35 -7.65
C ASP A 32 -6.27 -0.25 -6.13
N LYS A 33 -5.94 -1.33 -5.41
CA LYS A 33 -5.85 -1.30 -3.95
C LYS A 33 -4.73 -0.40 -3.44
N ILE A 34 -3.55 -0.46 -4.05
CA ILE A 34 -2.43 0.44 -3.72
C ILE A 34 -2.84 1.90 -3.92
N ARG A 35 -3.59 2.20 -4.99
CA ARG A 35 -4.12 3.55 -5.27
C ARG A 35 -5.18 3.97 -4.25
N GLU A 36 -6.08 3.06 -3.86
CA GLU A 36 -7.09 3.29 -2.82
C GLU A 36 -6.41 3.65 -1.49
N TYR A 37 -5.42 2.86 -1.07
CA TYR A 37 -4.59 3.15 0.09
C TYR A 37 -3.92 4.52 0.01
N GLY A 38 -3.28 4.85 -1.12
CA GLY A 38 -2.60 6.13 -1.30
C GLY A 38 -3.56 7.32 -1.17
N LYS A 39 -4.77 7.20 -1.75
CA LYS A 39 -5.83 8.21 -1.60
C LYS A 39 -6.29 8.31 -0.15
N ALA A 40 -6.55 7.19 0.52
CA ALA A 40 -6.99 7.17 1.90
C ALA A 40 -5.96 7.83 2.83
N TYR A 41 -4.69 7.44 2.73
CA TYR A 41 -3.62 7.99 3.55
C TYR A 41 -3.44 9.49 3.29
N HIS A 42 -3.13 9.89 2.05
CA HIS A 42 -2.75 11.27 1.77
C HIS A 42 -3.95 12.22 1.68
N LEU A 43 -5.00 11.84 0.94
CA LEU A 43 -6.10 12.74 0.61
C LEU A 43 -7.25 12.68 1.62
N THR A 44 -7.56 11.50 2.15
CA THR A 44 -8.69 11.36 3.08
C THR A 44 -8.28 11.69 4.51
N ALA A 45 -7.19 11.10 5.03
CA ALA A 45 -6.78 11.35 6.41
C ALA A 45 -6.01 12.68 6.55
N TYR A 46 -4.84 12.79 5.91
CA TYR A 46 -3.93 13.91 6.15
C TYR A 46 -4.40 15.23 5.55
N ASN A 47 -4.88 15.24 4.31
CA ASN A 47 -5.37 16.48 3.70
C ASN A 47 -6.60 17.03 4.46
N THR A 48 -7.51 16.16 4.93
CA THR A 48 -8.64 16.59 5.77
C THR A 48 -8.16 17.20 7.09
N LEU A 49 -7.16 16.59 7.74
CA LEU A 49 -6.56 17.15 8.96
C LEU A 49 -5.94 18.52 8.70
N ILE A 50 -5.12 18.66 7.67
CA ILE A 50 -4.44 19.92 7.31
C ILE A 50 -5.47 21.03 7.08
N ASN A 51 -6.55 20.74 6.35
CA ASN A 51 -7.59 21.73 6.03
C ASN A 51 -8.40 22.19 7.26
N LYS A 52 -8.36 21.45 8.36
CA LYS A 52 -9.17 21.70 9.56
C LYS A 52 -8.35 21.86 10.84
N GLN A 53 -7.02 21.89 10.74
CA GLN A 53 -6.12 21.86 11.89
C GLN A 53 -6.35 23.04 12.86
N ASP A 54 -6.68 24.22 12.33
CA ASP A 54 -6.89 25.44 13.13
C ASP A 54 -8.18 25.39 13.96
N LYS A 55 -9.05 24.42 13.67
CA LYS A 55 -10.38 24.24 14.30
C LYS A 55 -10.47 22.98 15.15
N LEU A 56 -9.35 22.30 15.39
CA LEU A 56 -9.34 21.08 16.22
C LEU A 56 -9.88 21.32 17.63
N MET A 57 -9.79 22.55 18.16
CA MET A 57 -10.32 22.91 19.47
C MET A 57 -11.86 22.98 19.53
N GLU A 58 -12.54 22.89 18.38
CA GLU A 58 -14.00 22.74 18.31
C GLU A 58 -14.46 21.29 18.55
N LEU A 59 -13.55 20.31 18.47
CA LEU A 59 -13.84 18.92 18.83
C LEU A 59 -13.83 18.72 20.34
N ASP A 60 -14.63 17.74 20.80
CA ASP A 60 -14.54 17.30 22.18
C ASP A 60 -13.26 16.51 22.46
N LEU A 61 -12.94 16.34 23.75
CA LEU A 61 -11.72 15.63 24.16
C LEU A 61 -11.70 14.17 23.69
N SER A 62 -12.85 13.50 23.65
CA SER A 62 -12.95 12.10 23.20
C SER A 62 -12.65 11.95 21.70
N ASP A 63 -13.10 12.89 20.87
CA ASP A 63 -12.82 12.96 19.45
C ASP A 63 -11.32 13.20 19.21
N LEU A 64 -10.71 14.13 19.96
CA LEU A 64 -9.26 14.39 19.88
C LEU A 64 -8.43 13.17 20.28
N GLN A 65 -8.83 12.45 21.34
CA GLN A 65 -8.18 11.21 21.76
C GLN A 65 -8.30 10.12 20.69
N THR A 66 -9.50 9.96 20.14
CA THR A 66 -9.76 9.00 19.06
C THR A 66 -8.91 9.31 17.82
N LEU A 67 -8.86 10.58 17.39
CA LEU A 67 -8.02 11.01 16.27
C LEU A 67 -6.55 10.66 16.50
N LYS A 68 -6.02 10.94 17.69
CA LYS A 68 -4.63 10.60 18.04
C LYS A 68 -4.35 9.10 17.89
N GLU A 69 -5.24 8.25 18.39
CA GLU A 69 -5.08 6.79 18.29
C GLU A 69 -5.18 6.28 16.85
N LYS A 70 -6.12 6.84 16.06
CA LYS A 70 -6.26 6.50 14.64
C LYS A 70 -5.06 6.92 13.81
N PHE A 71 -4.54 8.13 13.99
CA PHE A 71 -3.32 8.56 13.31
C PHE A 71 -2.09 7.74 13.73
N LYS A 72 -1.97 7.37 15.01
CA LYS A 72 -0.93 6.43 15.46
C LYS A 72 -1.04 5.10 14.72
N THR A 73 -2.26 4.58 14.60
CA THR A 73 -2.55 3.33 13.89
C THR A 73 -2.19 3.44 12.40
N ILE A 74 -2.67 4.48 11.71
CA ILE A 74 -2.38 4.77 10.30
C ILE A 74 -0.87 4.79 10.04
N ASN A 75 -0.10 5.50 10.88
CA ASN A 75 1.34 5.59 10.71
C ASN A 75 2.06 4.26 10.97
N SER A 76 1.71 3.55 12.04
CA SER A 76 2.31 2.23 12.32
C SER A 76 2.01 1.21 11.21
N THR A 77 0.79 1.22 10.68
CA THR A 77 0.40 0.32 9.59
C THR A 77 1.07 0.74 8.28
N ARG A 78 1.25 2.04 8.00
CA ARG A 78 2.06 2.49 6.86
C ARG A 78 3.47 1.94 6.94
N ASP A 79 4.10 1.96 8.12
CA ASP A 79 5.46 1.46 8.30
C ASP A 79 5.53 -0.06 8.09
N ASN A 80 4.49 -0.80 8.48
CA ASN A 80 4.35 -2.22 8.16
C ASN A 80 4.24 -2.46 6.66
N ILE A 81 3.37 -1.72 5.95
CA ILE A 81 3.24 -1.81 4.49
C ILE A 81 4.58 -1.50 3.82
N TYR A 82 5.25 -0.43 4.24
CA TYR A 82 6.54 -0.05 3.70
C TYR A 82 7.57 -1.17 3.89
N SER A 83 7.76 -1.66 5.12
CA SER A 83 8.78 -2.67 5.41
C SER A 83 8.49 -4.04 4.79
N LYS A 84 7.25 -4.54 4.96
CA LYS A 84 6.88 -5.91 4.57
C LYS A 84 6.53 -6.04 3.09
N PHE A 85 5.96 -5.01 2.49
CA PHE A 85 5.55 -5.04 1.08
C PHE A 85 6.55 -4.28 0.20
N ALA A 86 6.62 -2.95 0.30
CA ALA A 86 7.37 -2.14 -0.66
C ALA A 86 8.89 -2.37 -0.61
N TYR A 87 9.48 -2.29 0.58
CA TYR A 87 10.91 -2.45 0.80
C TYR A 87 11.37 -3.89 0.56
N SER A 88 10.56 -4.88 0.94
CA SER A 88 10.91 -6.28 0.68
C SER A 88 10.91 -6.62 -0.82
N ILE A 89 10.00 -6.02 -1.62
CA ILE A 89 10.03 -6.14 -3.08
C ILE A 89 11.30 -5.50 -3.64
N TYR A 90 11.64 -4.30 -3.16
CA TYR A 90 12.88 -3.62 -3.55
C TYR A 90 14.11 -4.49 -3.28
N ILE A 91 14.28 -4.97 -2.05
CA ILE A 91 15.45 -5.80 -1.68
C ILE A 91 15.51 -7.05 -2.56
N ASN A 92 14.43 -7.81 -2.63
CA ASN A 92 14.43 -9.05 -3.39
C ASN A 92 14.70 -8.83 -4.88
N TYR A 93 14.24 -7.71 -5.45
CA TYR A 93 14.52 -7.36 -6.85
C TYR A 93 16.00 -7.03 -7.07
N HIS A 94 16.61 -6.25 -6.17
CA HIS A 94 18.00 -5.83 -6.32
C HIS A 94 19.01 -6.93 -5.99
N GLU A 95 18.68 -7.80 -5.04
CA GLU A 95 19.44 -9.00 -4.73
C GLU A 95 19.18 -10.14 -5.73
N ASP A 96 18.28 -9.92 -6.70
CA ASP A 96 17.87 -10.89 -7.72
C ASP A 96 17.43 -12.23 -7.09
N THR A 97 16.76 -12.17 -5.94
CA THR A 97 16.47 -13.34 -5.11
C THR A 97 15.75 -14.45 -5.89
N GLU A 98 16.11 -15.68 -5.59
CA GLU A 98 15.47 -16.88 -6.12
C GLU A 98 13.99 -16.97 -5.71
N ILE A 99 13.10 -17.17 -6.69
CA ILE A 99 11.66 -17.33 -6.51
C ILE A 99 11.12 -18.50 -7.34
N GLY A 100 9.87 -18.90 -7.07
CA GLY A 100 9.21 -19.97 -7.80
C GLY A 100 9.75 -21.36 -7.47
N THR A 101 9.12 -22.40 -8.01
CA THR A 101 9.55 -23.79 -7.83
C THR A 101 10.77 -24.12 -8.69
N ALA A 102 10.88 -23.47 -9.86
CA ALA A 102 12.00 -23.60 -10.77
C ALA A 102 13.24 -22.79 -10.34
N LYS A 103 13.15 -22.05 -9.22
CA LYS A 103 14.27 -21.35 -8.61
C LYS A 103 14.88 -20.30 -9.56
N HIS A 104 14.03 -19.57 -10.26
CA HIS A 104 14.45 -18.47 -11.12
C HIS A 104 14.75 -17.22 -10.30
N GLN A 105 15.69 -16.42 -10.79
CA GLN A 105 16.09 -15.17 -10.14
C GLN A 105 15.08 -14.06 -10.50
N LEU A 106 14.55 -13.36 -9.48
CA LEU A 106 13.39 -12.47 -9.60
C LEU A 106 13.55 -11.38 -10.67
N LYS A 107 14.73 -10.76 -10.74
CA LYS A 107 15.04 -9.68 -11.67
C LYS A 107 15.50 -10.19 -13.02
N THR A 108 16.26 -11.28 -13.10
CA THR A 108 16.84 -11.72 -14.38
C THR A 108 15.98 -12.77 -15.09
N THR A 109 15.77 -13.94 -14.50
CA THR A 109 15.23 -15.12 -15.23
C THR A 109 13.78 -15.47 -14.93
N ALA A 110 13.15 -14.89 -13.89
CA ALA A 110 11.78 -15.24 -13.51
C ALA A 110 10.76 -14.96 -14.63
N THR A 111 9.79 -15.87 -14.79
CA THR A 111 8.69 -15.73 -15.75
C THR A 111 7.61 -14.78 -15.23
N ALA A 112 6.68 -14.39 -16.11
CA ALA A 112 5.55 -13.54 -15.72
C ALA A 112 4.67 -14.20 -14.67
N GLU A 113 4.43 -15.51 -14.78
CA GLU A 113 3.66 -16.32 -13.82
C GLU A 113 4.34 -16.37 -12.45
N GLU A 114 5.66 -16.56 -12.41
CA GLU A 114 6.40 -16.58 -11.14
C GLU A 114 6.42 -15.22 -10.47
N ILE A 115 6.60 -14.15 -11.25
CA ILE A 115 6.53 -12.77 -10.75
C ILE A 115 5.12 -12.47 -10.23
N GLN A 116 4.08 -12.90 -10.96
CA GLN A 116 2.69 -12.77 -10.51
C GLN A 116 2.49 -13.48 -9.17
N ALA A 117 2.88 -14.74 -9.06
CA ALA A 117 2.71 -15.52 -7.83
C ALA A 117 3.48 -14.90 -6.65
N TYR A 118 4.70 -14.42 -6.90
CA TYR A 118 5.52 -13.72 -5.93
C TYR A 118 4.85 -12.43 -5.41
N LEU A 119 4.44 -11.54 -6.32
CA LEU A 119 3.81 -10.27 -5.94
C LEU A 119 2.46 -10.51 -5.27
N ASN A 120 1.66 -11.46 -5.77
CA ASN A 120 0.35 -11.76 -5.20
C ASN A 120 0.50 -12.36 -3.79
N GLY A 121 1.44 -13.27 -3.57
CA GLY A 121 1.74 -13.79 -2.24
C GLY A 121 2.17 -12.70 -1.25
N LYS A 122 3.02 -11.75 -1.68
CA LYS A 122 3.41 -10.58 -0.87
C LYS A 122 2.21 -9.68 -0.57
N PHE A 123 1.35 -9.45 -1.56
CA PHE A 123 0.19 -8.59 -1.41
C PHE A 123 -0.86 -9.19 -0.48
N THR A 124 -1.31 -10.42 -0.73
CA THR A 124 -2.28 -11.13 0.12
C THR A 124 -1.82 -11.23 1.57
N SER A 125 -0.53 -11.46 1.81
CA SER A 125 0.04 -11.52 3.18
C SER A 125 -0.04 -10.18 3.93
N ASN A 126 -0.24 -9.07 3.23
CA ASN A 126 -0.28 -7.72 3.78
C ASN A 126 -1.58 -6.96 3.46
N GLU A 127 -2.54 -7.57 2.77
CA GLU A 127 -3.75 -6.91 2.28
C GLU A 127 -4.56 -6.24 3.40
N SER A 128 -4.65 -6.91 4.55
CA SER A 128 -5.34 -6.40 5.74
C SER A 128 -4.75 -5.10 6.28
N GLU A 129 -3.45 -4.83 6.06
CA GLU A 129 -2.82 -3.57 6.45
C GLU A 129 -3.26 -2.43 5.53
N PHE A 130 -3.45 -2.68 4.23
CA PHE A 130 -4.02 -1.70 3.30
C PHE A 130 -5.46 -1.36 3.71
N ASP A 131 -6.29 -2.39 3.93
CA ASP A 131 -7.68 -2.22 4.37
C ASP A 131 -7.79 -1.42 5.66
N LYS A 132 -6.89 -1.68 6.61
CA LYS A 132 -6.86 -1.00 7.89
C LYS A 132 -6.61 0.50 7.72
N VAL A 133 -5.65 0.92 6.88
CA VAL A 133 -5.44 2.36 6.63
C VAL A 133 -6.63 2.98 5.91
N ILE A 134 -7.21 2.28 4.94
CA ILE A 134 -8.40 2.75 4.21
C ILE A 134 -9.56 3.03 5.18
N LYS A 135 -9.85 2.07 6.07
CA LYS A 135 -10.88 2.21 7.09
C LYS A 135 -10.57 3.33 8.08
N GLU A 136 -9.38 3.34 8.68
CA GLU A 136 -9.04 4.34 9.70
C GLU A 136 -9.02 5.77 9.12
N ALA A 137 -8.65 5.93 7.84
CA ALA A 137 -8.72 7.23 7.17
C ALA A 137 -10.16 7.74 7.02
N LEU A 138 -11.11 6.87 6.68
CA LEU A 138 -12.53 7.23 6.61
C LEU A 138 -13.07 7.65 7.99
N ASP A 139 -12.71 6.91 9.05
CA ASP A 139 -13.11 7.24 10.41
C ASP A 139 -12.52 8.61 10.85
N VAL A 140 -11.25 8.87 10.56
CA VAL A 140 -10.59 10.17 10.79
C VAL A 140 -11.33 11.29 10.08
N ALA A 141 -11.64 11.12 8.79
CA ALA A 141 -12.36 12.13 8.03
C ALA A 141 -13.76 12.36 8.61
N GLY A 142 -14.45 11.31 9.05
CA GLY A 142 -15.75 11.42 9.72
C GLY A 142 -15.71 12.28 10.99
N ILE A 143 -14.69 12.10 11.83
CA ILE A 143 -14.52 12.92 13.04
C ILE A 143 -14.19 14.37 12.67
N LEU A 144 -13.24 14.58 11.76
CA LEU A 144 -12.83 15.91 11.34
C LEU A 144 -13.96 16.67 10.63
N ASN A 145 -14.90 15.99 9.97
CA ASN A 145 -16.04 16.64 9.34
C ASN A 145 -17.10 17.15 10.33
N LYS A 146 -16.97 16.87 11.63
CA LYS A 146 -17.81 17.49 12.68
C LYS A 146 -17.53 18.99 12.84
N ILE A 147 -16.31 19.42 12.50
CA ILE A 147 -15.87 20.82 12.59
C ILE A 147 -15.86 21.43 11.18
N GLN A 148 -16.24 22.70 11.04
CA GLN A 148 -16.46 23.33 9.72
C GLN A 148 -15.17 23.65 9.01
#